data_AF-B2FXA0-F1
#
_entry.id   AF-B2FXA0-F1
#
_cell.length_a   1.000
_cell.length_b   1.000
_cell.length_c   1.000
_cell.angle_alpha   90.00
_cell.angle_beta   90.00
_cell.angle_gamma   90.00
#
_symmetry.space_group_name_H-M   'P 1'
#
loop_
_entity.id
_entity.type
_entity.pdbx_description
1 polymer ?
#
loop_
_entity_poly.entity_id
_entity_poly.type
_entity_poly.pdbx_seq_one_letter_code
_entity_poly.pdbx_strand_id
1 'polypeptide(L)'
;GSLRFSFFSHKNMTDDGMFTINTGIKDPSRTQMIELWNGRTTLDVWNNRSSGLSSSCNKIHGTDGSGYPPFRTGVERMTIFSTDICRTVDIKLTGSSSYEGIPALRYEIDNNFLHEIGPEYGN
;
A
#
# COMPACT_ATOMS: atom_id res chain seq x y z
N GLY A 1 20.45 -30.93 16.13
CA GLY A 1 20.24 -29.49 15.86
C GLY A 1 18.78 -29.16 16.12
N SER A 2 18.49 -27.99 16.71
CA SER A 2 17.12 -27.53 16.93
C SER A 2 16.71 -26.61 15.77
N LEU A 3 15.67 -26.99 15.04
CA LEU A 3 14.99 -26.07 14.12
C LEU A 3 14.11 -25.12 14.95
N ARG A 4 14.17 -23.82 14.67
CA ARG A 4 13.32 -22.80 15.31
C ARG A 4 12.51 -22.09 14.24
N PHE A 5 11.23 -21.87 14.51
CA PHE A 5 10.29 -21.17 13.65
C PHE A 5 9.60 -20.07 14.46
N SER A 6 9.36 -18.92 13.85
CA SER A 6 8.57 -17.82 14.40
C SER A 6 8.04 -16.99 13.24
N PHE A 7 6.80 -16.51 13.37
CA PHE A 7 6.18 -15.63 12.37
C PHE A 7 6.86 -14.25 12.30
N PHE A 8 7.28 -13.70 13.44
CA PHE A 8 7.67 -12.28 13.52
C PHE A 8 9.01 -12.03 14.20
N SER A 9 9.78 -13.06 14.56
CA SER A 9 11.07 -12.82 15.24
C SER A 9 12.03 -11.96 14.41
N HIS A 10 11.94 -12.03 13.09
CA HIS A 10 12.76 -11.24 12.17
C HIS A 10 12.43 -9.74 12.18
N LYS A 11 11.31 -9.31 12.77
CA LYS A 11 10.87 -7.90 12.82
C LYS A 11 11.46 -7.14 14.01
N ASN A 12 11.97 -7.86 15.00
CA ASN A 12 12.44 -7.22 16.23
C ASN A 12 13.79 -6.54 15.99
N MET A 13 13.84 -5.22 16.22
CA MET A 13 15.02 -4.38 15.98
C MET A 13 15.53 -4.39 14.53
N THR A 14 14.63 -4.55 13.57
CA THR A 14 14.90 -4.44 12.14
C THR A 14 13.89 -3.48 11.50
N ASP A 15 14.22 -2.97 10.31
CA ASP A 15 13.27 -2.23 9.48
C ASP A 15 12.71 -3.10 8.34
N ASP A 16 11.69 -2.57 7.66
CA ASP A 16 11.00 -3.22 6.54
C ASP A 16 11.56 -2.80 5.16
N GLY A 17 12.78 -2.28 5.15
CA GLY A 17 13.45 -1.72 3.98
C GLY A 17 13.41 -0.19 3.95
N MET A 18 14.17 0.37 3.01
CA MET A 18 14.32 1.81 2.85
C MET A 18 13.22 2.39 1.97
N PHE A 19 12.41 3.29 2.54
CA PHE A 19 11.39 4.04 1.81
C PHE A 19 11.93 5.41 1.39
N THR A 20 11.76 5.76 0.12
CA THR A 20 11.86 7.14 -0.36
C THR A 20 10.46 7.71 -0.44
N ILE A 21 10.15 8.68 0.43
CA ILE A 21 8.82 9.28 0.57
C ILE A 21 8.86 10.72 0.09
N ASN A 22 7.85 11.13 -0.67
CA ASN A 22 7.73 12.49 -1.15
C ASN A 22 7.35 13.44 0.01
N THR A 23 8.15 14.49 0.19
CA THR A 23 8.00 15.46 1.29
C THR A 23 6.88 16.47 1.08
N GLY A 24 6.34 16.58 -0.13
CA GLY A 24 5.30 17.56 -0.47
C GLY A 24 5.76 18.99 -0.69
N ILE A 25 7.07 19.31 -0.56
CA ILE A 25 7.59 20.69 -0.68
C ILE A 25 7.24 21.33 -2.03
N LYS A 26 7.33 20.55 -3.12
CA LYS A 26 7.00 21.03 -4.47
C LYS A 26 5.51 20.97 -4.78
N ASP A 27 4.82 20.01 -4.17
CA ASP A 27 3.41 19.73 -4.41
C ASP A 27 2.81 19.03 -3.18
N PRO A 28 2.01 19.74 -2.37
CA PRO A 28 1.38 19.17 -1.17
C PRO A 28 0.51 17.94 -1.46
N SER A 29 -0.05 17.82 -2.68
CA SER A 29 -0.88 16.68 -3.06
C SER A 29 -0.10 15.35 -3.15
N ARG A 30 1.23 15.42 -3.14
CA ARG A 30 2.14 14.26 -3.19
C ARG A 30 2.75 13.90 -1.84
N THR A 31 2.46 14.64 -0.78
CA THR A 31 3.00 14.39 0.57
C THR A 31 2.70 12.94 1.02
N GLN A 32 3.67 12.27 1.64
CA GLN A 32 3.58 10.86 2.10
C GLN A 32 3.47 9.80 0.99
N MET A 33 3.45 10.19 -0.28
CA MET A 33 3.45 9.21 -1.37
C MET A 33 4.81 8.53 -1.48
N ILE A 34 4.80 7.21 -1.58
CA ILE A 34 6.02 6.41 -1.77
C ILE A 34 6.51 6.63 -3.20
N GLU A 35 7.78 7.01 -3.33
CA GLU A 35 8.47 7.11 -4.62
C GLU A 35 9.25 5.83 -4.92
N LEU A 36 9.92 5.27 -3.89
CA LEU A 36 10.71 4.04 -4.01
C LEU A 36 10.62 3.24 -2.71
N TRP A 37 10.71 1.92 -2.84
CA TRP A 37 11.01 1.00 -1.75
C TRP A 37 12.24 0.17 -2.15
N ASN A 38 13.28 0.18 -1.30
CA ASN A 38 14.58 -0.42 -1.59
C ASN A 38 15.15 0.00 -2.97
N GLY A 39 14.95 1.27 -3.35
CA GLY A 39 15.41 1.83 -4.62
C GLY A 39 14.60 1.39 -5.85
N ARG A 40 13.45 0.75 -5.67
CA ARG A 40 12.61 0.21 -6.75
C ARG A 40 11.19 0.77 -6.71
N THR A 41 10.56 0.81 -7.88
CA THR A 41 9.14 1.17 -8.06
C THR A 41 8.24 -0.06 -8.26
N THR A 42 8.84 -1.25 -8.35
CA THR A 42 8.15 -2.52 -8.56
C THR A 42 8.72 -3.62 -7.68
N LEU A 43 7.85 -4.55 -7.29
CA LEU A 43 8.16 -5.81 -6.64
C LEU A 43 8.51 -6.89 -7.67
N ASP A 44 9.17 -7.95 -7.20
CA ASP A 44 9.45 -9.17 -7.97
C ASP A 44 8.76 -10.40 -7.31
N VAL A 45 7.59 -10.19 -6.69
CA VAL A 45 6.90 -11.20 -5.88
C VAL A 45 5.78 -11.89 -6.67
N TRP A 46 5.01 -11.12 -7.43
CA TRP A 46 3.85 -11.64 -8.16
C TRP A 46 4.25 -12.06 -9.57
N ASN A 47 3.59 -13.11 -10.07
CA ASN A 47 3.85 -13.64 -11.40
C ASN A 47 3.63 -12.57 -12.48
N ASN A 48 4.61 -12.42 -13.35
CA ASN A 48 4.48 -11.62 -14.57
C ASN A 48 3.37 -12.17 -15.47
N ARG A 49 2.86 -11.30 -16.35
CA ARG A 49 1.85 -11.66 -17.34
C ARG A 49 2.39 -12.74 -18.28
N SER A 50 1.49 -13.49 -18.93
CA SER A 50 1.84 -14.50 -19.93
C SER A 50 2.68 -13.97 -21.09
N SER A 51 2.58 -12.67 -21.39
CA SER A 51 3.39 -11.97 -22.39
C SER A 51 4.81 -11.62 -21.93
N GLY A 52 5.19 -11.93 -20.68
CA GLY A 52 6.47 -11.58 -20.07
C GLY A 52 6.53 -10.19 -19.45
N LEU A 53 5.47 -9.38 -19.56
CA LEU A 53 5.38 -8.05 -18.94
C LEU A 53 5.10 -8.14 -17.44
N SER A 54 5.61 -7.17 -16.65
CA SER A 54 5.37 -7.14 -15.20
C SER A 54 3.88 -6.98 -14.87
N SER A 55 3.40 -7.77 -13.91
CA SER A 55 2.02 -7.71 -13.41
C SER A 55 1.75 -6.38 -12.70
N SER A 56 0.52 -5.89 -12.78
CA SER A 56 0.11 -4.72 -11.98
C SER A 56 0.20 -4.96 -10.47
N CYS A 57 0.12 -6.22 -10.00
CA CYS A 57 0.26 -6.59 -8.60
C CYS A 57 1.67 -6.27 -8.05
N ASN A 58 2.67 -6.17 -8.92
CA ASN A 58 4.02 -5.78 -8.54
C ASN A 58 4.20 -4.26 -8.41
N LYS A 59 3.23 -3.42 -8.76
CA LYS A 59 3.40 -1.96 -8.69
C LYS A 59 3.40 -1.47 -7.24
N ILE A 60 4.44 -0.72 -6.88
CA ILE A 60 4.52 0.00 -5.61
C ILE A 60 3.95 1.39 -5.83
N HIS A 61 2.82 1.70 -5.19
CA HIS A 61 2.18 3.00 -5.28
C HIS A 61 1.27 3.26 -4.07
N GLY A 62 0.95 4.53 -3.84
CA GLY A 62 0.19 4.95 -2.66
C GLY A 62 1.10 5.44 -1.53
N THR A 63 0.57 5.45 -0.31
CA THR A 63 1.30 5.76 0.92
C THR A 63 1.62 4.47 1.68
N ASP A 64 2.30 4.56 2.81
CA ASP A 64 2.52 3.44 3.72
C ASP A 64 1.34 3.22 4.70
N GLY A 65 0.25 3.99 4.54
CA GLY A 65 -0.93 3.95 5.41
C GLY A 65 -0.80 4.72 6.72
N SER A 66 0.38 5.25 7.06
CA SER A 66 0.58 6.07 8.26
C SER A 66 0.05 7.51 8.09
N GLY A 67 0.00 7.98 6.85
CA GLY A 67 -0.49 9.30 6.50
C GLY A 67 -0.92 9.39 5.05
N TYR A 68 -1.60 10.49 4.71
CA TYR A 68 -2.11 10.79 3.38
C TYR A 68 -1.92 12.27 3.05
N PRO A 69 -1.88 12.64 1.76
CA PRO A 69 -1.84 14.04 1.36
C PRO A 69 -2.98 14.87 2.00
N PRO A 70 -2.74 16.14 2.38
CA PRO A 70 -3.75 17.00 2.98
C PRO A 70 -4.79 17.48 1.96
N PHE A 71 -5.89 18.06 2.46
CA PHE A 71 -6.94 18.76 1.69
C PHE A 71 -7.65 17.91 0.62
N ARG A 72 -7.73 16.59 0.86
CA ARG A 72 -8.37 15.64 -0.05
C ARG A 72 -9.90 15.76 0.06
N THR A 73 -10.54 16.32 -0.96
CA THR A 73 -12.00 16.33 -1.10
C THR A 73 -12.42 15.35 -2.21
N GLY A 74 -13.53 14.64 -2.02
CA GLY A 74 -14.08 13.73 -3.05
C GLY A 74 -13.22 12.50 -3.37
N VAL A 75 -12.29 12.10 -2.49
CA VAL A 75 -11.43 10.94 -2.73
C VAL A 75 -12.16 9.66 -2.31
N GLU A 76 -12.68 8.93 -3.29
CA GLU A 76 -13.42 7.68 -3.05
C GLU A 76 -12.52 6.50 -2.70
N ARG A 77 -11.26 6.51 -3.14
CA ARG A 77 -10.29 5.43 -2.90
C ARG A 77 -8.92 5.97 -2.51
N MET A 78 -8.27 5.28 -1.59
CA MET A 78 -6.88 5.52 -1.22
C MET A 78 -6.09 4.23 -1.32
N THR A 79 -4.81 4.37 -1.63
CA THR A 79 -3.95 3.25 -1.92
C THR A 79 -2.83 3.16 -0.88
N ILE A 80 -2.60 1.96 -0.37
CA ILE A 80 -1.57 1.64 0.62
C ILE A 80 -0.65 0.58 0.04
N PHE A 81 0.65 0.81 0.09
CA PHE A 81 1.64 -0.25 -0.10
C PHE A 81 2.04 -0.82 1.27
N SER A 82 1.96 -2.14 1.43
CA SER A 82 2.37 -2.82 2.65
C SER A 82 3.36 -3.93 2.33
N THR A 83 4.51 -3.88 3.00
CA THR A 83 5.59 -4.86 2.90
C THR A 83 5.21 -6.19 3.53
N ASP A 84 4.36 -6.19 4.56
CA ASP A 84 3.90 -7.40 5.26
C ASP A 84 3.08 -8.34 4.39
N ILE A 85 2.23 -7.76 3.52
CA ILE A 85 1.39 -8.52 2.59
C ILE A 85 1.95 -8.51 1.16
N CYS A 86 3.16 -7.96 0.98
CA CYS A 86 3.90 -7.95 -0.28
C CYS A 86 3.12 -7.35 -1.47
N ARG A 87 2.22 -6.39 -1.25
CA ARG A 87 1.41 -5.80 -2.32
C ARG A 87 0.88 -4.42 -1.97
N THR A 88 0.36 -3.77 -3.01
CA THR A 88 -0.47 -2.57 -2.87
C THR A 88 -1.94 -2.95 -2.75
N VAL A 89 -2.70 -2.18 -1.95
CA VAL A 89 -4.12 -2.39 -1.65
C VAL A 89 -4.89 -1.07 -1.71
N ASP A 90 -6.13 -1.13 -2.15
CA ASP A 90 -7.03 0.02 -2.14
C ASP A 90 -8.05 -0.08 -1.00
N ILE A 91 -8.27 1.04 -0.31
CA ILE A 91 -9.33 1.23 0.67
C ILE A 91 -10.35 2.23 0.11
N LYS A 92 -11.63 1.97 0.33
CA LYS A 92 -12.76 2.74 -0.20
C LYS A 92 -13.43 3.54 0.90
N LEU A 93 -13.85 4.77 0.58
CA LEU A 93 -14.66 5.60 1.44
C LEU A 93 -16.00 4.90 1.74
N THR A 94 -16.29 4.68 3.03
CA THR A 94 -17.57 4.11 3.48
C THR A 94 -18.50 5.15 4.07
N GLY A 95 -17.97 6.26 4.58
CA GLY A 95 -18.78 7.38 5.06
C GLY A 95 -18.01 8.35 5.94
N SER A 96 -18.75 9.31 6.52
CA SER A 96 -18.24 10.19 7.56
C SER A 96 -18.21 9.48 8.91
N SER A 97 -17.30 9.93 9.77
CA SER A 97 -17.15 9.46 11.15
C SER A 97 -16.58 10.59 12.03
N SER A 98 -16.31 10.29 13.29
CA SER A 98 -15.64 11.20 14.22
C SER A 98 -14.85 10.42 15.25
N TYR A 99 -13.70 10.92 15.65
CA TYR A 99 -12.90 10.38 16.73
C TYR A 99 -12.48 11.51 17.67
N GLU A 100 -12.78 11.39 18.97
CA GLU A 100 -12.47 12.42 19.98
C GLU A 100 -12.95 13.84 19.58
N GLY A 101 -14.14 13.93 18.98
CA GLY A 101 -14.73 15.19 18.51
C GLY A 101 -14.15 15.74 17.20
N ILE A 102 -13.16 15.06 16.59
CA ILE A 102 -12.56 15.45 15.31
C ILE A 102 -13.34 14.76 14.17
N PRO A 103 -13.91 15.53 13.22
CA PRO A 103 -14.55 14.95 12.04
C PRO A 103 -13.55 14.15 11.20
N ALA A 104 -13.96 12.96 10.77
CA ALA A 104 -13.13 12.05 10.01
C ALA A 104 -13.92 11.42 8.84
N LEU A 105 -13.18 10.84 7.91
CA LEU A 105 -13.71 9.98 6.87
C LEU A 105 -13.27 8.55 7.16
N ARG A 106 -14.21 7.61 7.07
CA ARG A 106 -13.95 6.20 7.29
C ARG A 106 -13.67 5.51 5.96
N TYR A 107 -12.54 4.82 5.88
CA TYR A 107 -12.14 4.03 4.73
C TYR A 107 -11.98 2.58 5.15
N GLU A 108 -12.43 1.67 4.31
CA GLU A 108 -12.38 0.22 4.56
C GLU A 108 -11.93 -0.53 3.32
N ILE A 109 -11.41 -1.73 3.51
CA ILE A 109 -11.11 -2.66 2.42
C ILE A 109 -12.42 -3.15 1.80
N ASP A 110 -12.48 -3.24 0.48
CA ASP A 110 -13.65 -3.79 -0.22
C ASP A 110 -13.77 -5.30 0.02
N ASN A 111 -15.00 -5.83 0.14
CA ASN A 111 -15.21 -7.27 0.34
C ASN A 111 -14.61 -8.13 -0.79
N ASN A 112 -14.45 -7.56 -1.99
CA ASN A 112 -13.83 -8.24 -3.13
C ASN A 112 -12.30 -8.16 -3.16
N PHE A 113 -11.66 -7.58 -2.15
CA PHE A 113 -10.21 -7.35 -2.10
C PHE A 113 -9.34 -8.59 -2.40
N LEU A 114 -9.76 -9.77 -1.93
CA LEU A 114 -9.07 -11.04 -2.17
C LEU A 114 -9.60 -11.80 -3.40
N HIS A 115 -10.72 -11.37 -3.97
CA HIS A 115 -11.37 -12.04 -5.09
C HIS A 115 -10.83 -11.57 -6.46
N GLU A 116 -10.19 -10.40 -6.52
CA GLU A 116 -9.55 -9.93 -7.75
C GLU A 116 -8.25 -10.68 -8.03
N ILE A 117 -8.36 -11.69 -8.91
CA ILE A 117 -7.22 -12.25 -9.64
C ILE A 117 -6.79 -11.15 -10.61
N GLY A 118 -5.57 -10.62 -10.48
CA GLY A 118 -5.16 -9.36 -11.11
C GLY A 118 -5.59 -9.20 -12.57
N PRO A 119 -5.79 -7.96 -13.07
CA PRO A 119 -6.50 -7.65 -14.33
C PRO A 119 -5.87 -8.26 -15.59
N GLU A 120 -4.68 -8.86 -15.46
CA GLU A 120 -3.98 -9.60 -16.50
C GLU A 120 -4.40 -11.05 -16.68
N TYR A 121 -5.14 -11.65 -15.73
CA TYR A 121 -5.54 -13.05 -15.77
C TYR A 121 -7.03 -13.26 -16.11
N GLY A 122 -7.72 -12.18 -16.50
CA GLY A 122 -9.10 -12.22 -16.98
C GLY A 122 -10.11 -12.34 -15.84
N ASN A 123 -10.58 -11.17 -15.38
CA ASN A 123 -11.93 -10.97 -14.87
C ASN A 123 -12.57 -9.88 -15.72
#